data_AF-A0A943MDY3-F1
#
_entry.id   AF-A0A943MDY3-F1
#
_cell.length_a   1.000
_cell.length_b   1.000
_cell.length_c   1.000
_cell.angle_alpha   90.00
_cell.angle_beta   90.00
_cell.angle_gamma   90.00
#
_symmetry.space_group_name_H-M   'P 1'
#
loop_
_entity.id
_entity.type
_entity.pdbx_description
1 polymer ?
#
loop_
_entity_poly.entity_id
_entity_poly.type
_entity_poly.pdbx_seq_one_letter_code
_entity_poly.pdbx_strand_id
1 'polypeptide(L)'
;MLNMDKKLEKLEEEGKLIRAGIVGAGQMGRGMVTQMALMKGMMPAIVSDIKFENVINAFHYAGIKDEDIAVAHTLEEANKYMEMGKFVATDNSDIIARANLVDCAIDVTGVPEVGVKIAVDAMNNHKHVVMMDVETDVVIGSYLKKLGDQNGVIYTGSAGDEPGAVMELYSFARAMGMTVEVMGKGKNNKLDYDCNPDSVLEEATRRKMSPRMLCSFKDGTKTMVEMTAMSNATGLIPDVVGGHGPEASPKDRCAELNQIFKLKQDGGILNKHGVVEYVNGIAPGVFVTVSTPNEEIAYQMQYHSMGPGPLWTLYRPYHLCNLETPLTVAKAILDHEPTIVPLDGPVSEVITVAKTDLKAGQTIDGIGGYTTYGSITTAEDCYAKGYVVYGLINKNTRMKKDAKKGQLLTLDMVELDTTTQLYKTRKLQDQMYNNGYKLL
;
A
#
# COMPACT_ATOMS: atom_id res chain seq x y z
N MET A 1 17.80 -2.53 3.86
CA MET A 1 17.69 -2.12 5.28
C MET A 1 18.97 -2.37 6.08
N LEU A 2 19.72 -3.45 5.85
CA LEU A 2 21.00 -3.68 6.56
C LEU A 2 21.94 -2.47 6.46
N ASN A 3 22.54 -2.09 7.58
CA ASN A 3 23.47 -0.95 7.74
C ASN A 3 22.89 0.44 7.42
N MET A 4 21.56 0.60 7.32
CA MET A 4 20.95 1.90 7.04
C MET A 4 21.21 2.92 8.16
N ASP A 5 21.27 2.46 9.40
CA ASP A 5 21.70 3.22 10.58
C ASP A 5 23.04 3.94 10.33
N LYS A 6 24.06 3.19 9.93
CA LYS A 6 25.41 3.74 9.67
C LYS A 6 25.45 4.69 8.47
N LYS A 7 24.65 4.42 7.43
CA LYS A 7 24.59 5.28 6.25
C LYS A 7 23.98 6.64 6.60
N LEU A 8 22.92 6.65 7.41
CA LEU A 8 22.26 7.86 7.89
C LEU A 8 23.14 8.66 8.86
N GLU A 9 23.83 7.99 9.79
CA GLU A 9 24.81 8.64 10.67
C GLU A 9 25.92 9.33 9.86
N LYS A 10 26.52 8.61 8.90
CA LYS A 10 27.55 9.17 8.02
C LYS A 10 27.05 10.37 7.22
N LEU A 11 25.81 10.33 6.74
CA LEU A 11 25.23 11.44 5.99
C LEU A 11 25.15 12.72 6.84
N GLU A 12 24.72 12.59 8.11
CA GLU A 12 24.67 13.70 9.06
C GLU A 12 26.08 14.22 9.42
N GLU A 13 27.05 13.33 9.62
CA GLU A 13 28.47 13.70 9.87
C GLU A 13 29.07 14.49 8.70
N GLU A 14 28.65 14.22 7.46
CA GLU A 14 29.04 14.98 6.27
C GLU A 14 28.29 16.32 6.12
N GLY A 15 27.42 16.68 7.07
CA GLY A 15 26.60 17.89 7.02
C GLY A 15 25.50 17.86 5.95
N LYS A 16 25.13 16.67 5.48
CA LYS A 16 24.06 16.45 4.50
C LYS A 16 22.82 15.92 5.20
N LEU A 17 21.66 16.19 4.60
CA LEU A 17 20.37 15.75 5.12
C LEU A 17 19.46 15.35 3.95
N ILE A 18 18.80 14.22 4.10
CA ILE A 18 17.63 13.86 3.30
C ILE A 18 16.45 14.73 3.76
N ARG A 19 15.81 15.41 2.83
CA ARG A 19 14.67 16.30 3.07
C ARG A 19 13.42 15.72 2.44
N ALA A 20 12.54 15.19 3.28
CA ALA A 20 11.27 14.66 2.84
C ALA A 20 10.18 15.75 2.82
N GLY A 21 9.31 15.67 1.82
CA GLY A 21 8.07 16.42 1.76
C GLY A 21 6.88 15.52 2.00
N ILE A 22 6.11 15.76 3.06
CA ILE A 22 5.01 14.88 3.49
C ILE A 22 3.67 15.53 3.18
N VAL A 23 2.82 14.85 2.41
CA VAL A 23 1.45 15.30 2.10
C VAL A 23 0.46 14.48 2.91
N GLY A 24 -0.23 15.16 3.83
CA GLY A 24 -1.11 14.57 4.84
C GLY A 24 -0.45 14.56 6.23
N ALA A 25 -1.05 15.26 7.19
CA ALA A 25 -0.62 15.31 8.59
C ALA A 25 -1.66 14.69 9.55
N GLY A 26 -2.50 13.78 9.03
CA GLY A 26 -3.41 12.96 9.82
C GLY A 26 -2.69 11.96 10.73
N GLN A 27 -3.39 10.92 11.19
CA GLN A 27 -2.85 9.96 12.18
C GLN A 27 -1.48 9.39 11.77
N MET A 28 -1.36 8.87 10.55
CA MET A 28 -0.12 8.26 10.05
C MET A 28 0.94 9.30 9.71
N GLY A 29 0.55 10.40 9.05
CA GLY A 29 1.46 11.49 8.68
C GLY A 29 2.13 12.10 9.90
N ARG A 30 1.36 12.40 10.96
CA ARG A 30 1.89 12.86 12.25
C ARG A 30 2.93 11.91 12.81
N GLY A 31 2.63 10.60 12.89
CA GLY A 31 3.57 9.63 13.44
C GLY A 31 4.85 9.52 12.61
N MET A 32 4.75 9.68 11.28
CA MET A 32 5.90 9.70 10.37
C MET A 32 6.76 10.96 10.54
N VAL A 33 6.14 12.14 10.67
CA VAL A 33 6.83 13.40 10.97
C VAL A 33 7.62 13.27 12.27
N THR A 34 6.98 12.77 13.34
CA THR A 34 7.66 12.51 14.62
C THR A 34 8.80 11.52 14.48
N GLN A 35 8.59 10.40 13.79
CA GLN A 35 9.64 9.39 13.61
C GLN A 35 10.84 9.96 12.85
N MET A 36 10.60 10.68 11.76
CA MET A 36 11.65 11.24 10.92
C MET A 36 12.43 12.34 11.63
N ALA A 37 11.80 13.13 12.50
CA ALA A 37 12.47 14.13 13.33
C ALA A 37 13.42 13.51 14.39
N LEU A 38 13.21 12.24 14.76
CA LEU A 38 14.07 11.51 15.68
C LEU A 38 15.24 10.79 14.98
N MET A 39 15.21 10.72 13.64
CA MET A 39 16.21 9.99 12.86
C MET A 39 17.41 10.86 12.50
N LYS A 40 18.55 10.20 12.35
CA LYS A 40 19.79 10.81 11.87
C LYS A 40 19.75 10.99 10.37
N GLY A 41 20.42 12.03 9.87
CA GLY A 41 20.66 12.21 8.43
C GLY A 41 19.42 12.53 7.60
N MET A 42 18.25 12.75 8.22
CA MET A 42 17.03 13.07 7.50
C MET A 42 16.09 13.94 8.32
N MET A 43 15.16 14.62 7.64
CA MET A 43 14.16 15.46 8.30
C MET A 43 12.85 15.60 7.50
N PRO A 44 11.70 15.79 8.17
CA PRO A 44 10.44 16.17 7.54
C PRO A 44 10.46 17.67 7.17
N ALA A 45 11.20 18.01 6.10
CA ALA A 45 11.54 19.40 5.76
C ALA A 45 10.34 20.28 5.41
N ILE A 46 9.32 19.70 4.78
CA ILE A 46 8.06 20.39 4.48
C ILE A 46 6.89 19.42 4.67
N VAL A 47 5.83 19.89 5.33
CA VAL A 47 4.62 19.09 5.59
C VAL A 47 3.40 19.90 5.16
N SER A 48 2.46 19.22 4.50
CA SER A 48 1.21 19.84 4.08
C SER A 48 -0.02 19.04 4.53
N ASP A 49 -1.10 19.75 4.85
CA ASP A 49 -2.42 19.17 5.07
C ASP A 49 -3.48 20.24 4.76
N ILE A 50 -4.60 19.82 4.19
CA ILE A 50 -5.76 20.71 3.94
C ILE A 50 -6.32 21.31 5.23
N LYS A 51 -6.10 20.64 6.37
CA LYS A 51 -6.35 21.14 7.72
C LYS A 51 -5.02 21.61 8.29
N PHE A 52 -4.71 22.87 8.08
CA PHE A 52 -3.43 23.47 8.45
C PHE A 52 -3.01 23.21 9.91
N GLU A 53 -3.97 23.18 10.83
CA GLU A 53 -3.73 22.85 12.24
C GLU A 53 -3.10 21.47 12.46
N ASN A 54 -3.38 20.49 11.59
CA ASN A 54 -2.76 19.17 11.66
C ASN A 54 -1.25 19.25 11.45
N VAL A 55 -0.79 20.13 10.55
CA VAL A 55 0.63 20.31 10.25
C VAL A 55 1.37 20.85 11.46
N ILE A 56 0.85 21.93 12.04
CA ILE A 56 1.43 22.55 13.24
C ILE A 56 1.45 21.55 14.41
N ASN A 57 0.33 20.87 14.64
CA ASN A 57 0.27 19.83 15.67
C ASN A 57 1.30 18.72 15.42
N ALA A 58 1.49 18.27 14.17
CA ALA A 58 2.47 17.24 13.85
C ALA A 58 3.90 17.65 14.19
N PHE A 59 4.29 18.90 13.89
CA PHE A 59 5.58 19.42 14.27
C PHE A 59 5.73 19.57 15.79
N HIS A 60 4.71 20.02 16.50
CA HIS A 60 4.73 20.09 17.97
C HIS A 60 4.87 18.72 18.62
N TYR A 61 4.15 17.70 18.13
CA TYR A 61 4.32 16.31 18.60
C TYR A 61 5.70 15.74 18.31
N ALA A 62 6.36 16.21 17.25
CA ALA A 62 7.76 15.89 16.94
C ALA A 62 8.78 16.64 17.83
N GLY A 63 8.32 17.55 18.71
CA GLY A 63 9.19 18.35 19.58
C GLY A 63 9.86 19.53 18.86
N ILE A 64 9.41 19.90 17.67
CA ILE A 64 9.92 21.05 16.92
C ILE A 64 9.35 22.32 17.54
N LYS A 65 10.22 23.28 17.84
CA LYS A 65 9.86 24.55 18.47
C LYS A 65 9.25 25.52 17.45
N ASP A 66 8.38 26.40 17.91
CA ASP A 66 7.76 27.44 17.06
C ASP A 66 8.79 28.32 16.33
N GLU A 67 9.93 28.61 16.96
CA GLU A 67 11.00 29.39 16.34
C GLU A 67 11.61 28.72 15.11
N ASP A 68 11.48 27.39 14.99
CA ASP A 68 12.01 26.57 13.89
C ASP A 68 10.97 26.20 12.83
N ILE A 69 9.69 26.53 13.07
CA ILE A 69 8.59 26.32 12.13
C ILE A 69 8.38 27.61 11.33
N ALA A 70 8.30 27.48 10.01
CA ALA A 70 7.94 28.58 9.13
C ALA A 70 6.70 28.23 8.30
N VAL A 71 5.76 29.17 8.22
CA VAL A 71 4.54 29.01 7.41
C VAL A 71 4.79 29.57 6.02
N ALA A 72 4.55 28.77 4.99
CA ALA A 72 4.67 29.17 3.60
C ALA A 72 3.35 28.96 2.84
N HIS A 73 2.95 29.97 2.07
CA HIS A 73 1.80 29.91 1.17
C HIS A 73 2.21 29.93 -0.30
N THR A 74 3.48 30.25 -0.57
CA THR A 74 4.07 30.28 -1.91
C THR A 74 5.32 29.41 -2.00
N LEU A 75 5.68 29.02 -3.22
CA LEU A 75 6.92 28.28 -3.49
C LEU A 75 8.16 29.10 -3.10
N GLU A 76 8.15 30.41 -3.32
CA GLU A 76 9.27 31.30 -2.99
C GLU A 76 9.50 31.34 -1.47
N GLU A 77 8.45 31.50 -0.68
CA GLU A 77 8.53 31.43 0.79
C GLU A 77 9.04 30.08 1.26
N ALA A 78 8.50 28.98 0.73
CA ALA A 78 8.91 27.63 1.12
C ALA A 78 10.40 27.40 0.86
N ASN A 79 10.89 27.73 -0.33
CA ASN A 79 12.30 27.60 -0.68
C ASN A 79 13.18 28.44 0.26
N LYS A 80 12.83 29.72 0.46
CA LYS A 80 13.54 30.62 1.37
C LYS A 80 13.64 30.05 2.78
N TYR A 81 12.54 29.56 3.35
CA TYR A 81 12.53 29.04 4.71
C TYR A 81 13.28 27.70 4.84
N MET A 82 13.18 26.81 3.84
CA MET A 82 13.96 25.57 3.82
C MET A 82 15.47 25.84 3.72
N GLU A 83 15.88 26.84 2.93
CA GLU A 83 17.28 27.28 2.83
C GLU A 83 17.80 27.87 4.14
N MET A 84 16.93 28.48 4.95
CA MET A 84 17.22 28.91 6.31
C MET A 84 17.24 27.77 7.34
N GLY A 85 16.99 26.52 6.92
CA GLY A 85 16.95 25.34 7.79
C GLY A 85 15.67 25.20 8.62
N LYS A 86 14.57 25.88 8.23
CA LYS A 86 13.28 25.79 8.94
C LYS A 86 12.47 24.58 8.47
N PHE A 87 11.62 24.10 9.37
CA PHE A 87 10.56 23.15 9.04
C PHE A 87 9.38 23.92 8.44
N VAL A 88 9.01 23.61 7.21
CA VAL A 88 7.97 24.37 6.50
C VAL A 88 6.59 23.73 6.69
N ALA A 89 5.65 24.52 7.19
CA ALA A 89 4.23 24.19 7.26
C ALA A 89 3.48 24.88 6.10
N THR A 90 2.61 24.14 5.41
CA THR A 90 1.75 24.70 4.36
C THR A 90 0.41 23.97 4.27
N ASP A 91 -0.61 24.62 3.73
CA ASP A 91 -1.88 24.01 3.34
C ASP A 91 -1.92 23.64 1.84
N ASN A 92 -0.84 23.92 1.11
CA ASN A 92 -0.73 23.71 -0.33
C ASN A 92 0.28 22.60 -0.68
N SER A 93 -0.22 21.41 -0.98
CA SER A 93 0.61 20.26 -1.36
C SER A 93 1.40 20.44 -2.66
N ASP A 94 0.96 21.34 -3.56
CA ASP A 94 1.65 21.60 -4.83
C ASP A 94 3.03 22.25 -4.64
N ILE A 95 3.28 22.82 -3.46
CA ILE A 95 4.59 23.38 -3.11
C ILE A 95 5.60 22.25 -2.92
N ILE A 96 5.19 21.13 -2.31
CA ILE A 96 6.08 20.01 -1.99
C ILE A 96 6.72 19.43 -3.26
N ALA A 97 5.92 19.26 -4.31
CA ALA A 97 6.39 18.74 -5.59
C ALA A 97 7.42 19.66 -6.26
N ARG A 98 7.47 20.96 -5.93
CA ARG A 98 8.29 21.97 -6.62
C ARG A 98 9.41 22.56 -5.76
N ALA A 99 9.34 22.40 -4.44
CA ALA A 99 10.31 22.96 -3.51
C ALA A 99 11.73 22.45 -3.81
N ASN A 100 12.70 23.37 -3.89
CA ASN A 100 14.03 23.10 -4.45
C ASN A 100 14.85 22.09 -3.64
N LEU A 101 14.63 22.03 -2.32
CA LEU A 101 15.38 21.19 -1.41
C LEU A 101 14.66 19.88 -1.04
N VAL A 102 13.47 19.59 -1.58
CA VAL A 102 12.79 18.30 -1.31
C VAL A 102 13.40 17.20 -2.19
N ASP A 103 13.94 16.16 -1.55
CA ASP A 103 14.52 15.00 -2.23
C ASP A 103 13.45 13.94 -2.56
N CYS A 104 12.47 13.78 -1.67
CA CYS A 104 11.42 12.77 -1.79
C CYS A 104 10.07 13.32 -1.34
N ALA A 105 9.05 13.19 -2.17
CA ALA A 105 7.65 13.42 -1.79
C ALA A 105 7.04 12.13 -1.24
N ILE A 106 6.17 12.26 -0.24
CA ILE A 106 5.47 11.13 0.39
C ILE A 106 3.98 11.43 0.43
N ASP A 107 3.17 10.59 -0.21
CA ASP A 107 1.72 10.65 -0.06
C ASP A 107 1.26 9.73 1.08
N VAL A 108 0.65 10.34 2.09
CA VAL A 108 0.06 9.69 3.26
C VAL A 108 -1.38 10.20 3.50
N THR A 109 -2.03 10.70 2.45
CA THR A 109 -3.40 11.24 2.54
C THR A 109 -4.48 10.15 2.65
N GLY A 110 -4.22 8.97 2.05
CA GLY A 110 -5.23 7.91 1.90
C GLY A 110 -6.34 8.26 0.91
N VAL A 111 -6.06 9.17 -0.05
CA VAL A 111 -7.02 9.64 -1.04
C VAL A 111 -6.44 9.43 -2.44
N PRO A 112 -6.94 8.44 -3.21
CA PRO A 112 -6.26 8.07 -4.45
C PRO A 112 -6.07 9.16 -5.50
N GLU A 113 -7.07 10.02 -5.67
CA GLU A 113 -6.99 11.15 -6.61
C GLU A 113 -5.87 12.14 -6.24
N VAL A 114 -5.63 12.33 -4.94
CA VAL A 114 -4.57 13.20 -4.44
C VAL A 114 -3.21 12.54 -4.64
N GLY A 115 -3.11 11.24 -4.38
CA GLY A 115 -1.89 10.45 -4.62
C GLY A 115 -1.41 10.50 -6.06
N VAL A 116 -2.32 10.40 -7.04
CA VAL A 116 -1.95 10.54 -8.47
C VAL A 116 -1.28 11.88 -8.73
N LYS A 117 -1.89 12.97 -8.25
CA LYS A 117 -1.39 14.32 -8.50
C LYS A 117 -0.01 14.52 -7.88
N ILE A 118 0.15 14.16 -6.61
CA ILE A 118 1.43 14.31 -5.88
C ILE A 118 2.53 13.53 -6.59
N ALA A 119 2.26 12.26 -6.93
CA ALA A 119 3.26 11.40 -7.53
C ALA A 119 3.71 11.91 -8.90
N VAL A 120 2.77 12.26 -9.77
CA VAL A 120 3.06 12.77 -11.12
C VAL A 120 3.81 14.10 -11.05
N ASP A 121 3.33 15.06 -10.25
CA ASP A 121 3.94 16.38 -10.15
C ASP A 121 5.35 16.29 -9.55
N ALA A 122 5.54 15.48 -8.50
CA ALA A 122 6.85 15.30 -7.85
C ALA A 122 7.88 14.67 -8.79
N MET A 123 7.50 13.60 -9.52
CA MET A 123 8.42 12.93 -10.45
C MET A 123 8.78 13.81 -11.66
N ASN A 124 7.82 14.60 -12.18
CA ASN A 124 8.09 15.59 -13.23
C ASN A 124 9.00 16.73 -12.76
N ASN A 125 9.16 16.91 -11.45
CA ASN A 125 10.13 17.83 -10.85
C ASN A 125 11.37 17.09 -10.30
N HIS A 126 11.62 15.87 -10.79
CA HIS A 126 12.78 15.04 -10.45
C HIS A 126 12.93 14.74 -8.95
N LYS A 127 11.81 14.48 -8.28
CA LYS A 127 11.78 14.02 -6.88
C LYS A 127 11.42 12.55 -6.81
N HIS A 128 12.02 11.83 -5.87
CA HIS A 128 11.58 10.48 -5.53
C HIS A 128 10.17 10.52 -4.94
N VAL A 129 9.44 9.41 -5.04
CA VAL A 129 8.09 9.28 -4.50
C VAL A 129 7.96 8.00 -3.69
N VAL A 130 7.54 8.15 -2.43
CA VAL A 130 7.05 7.05 -1.61
C VAL A 130 5.53 7.12 -1.51
N MET A 131 4.85 6.12 -2.05
CA MET A 131 3.40 6.00 -2.04
C MET A 131 2.96 5.14 -0.86
N MET A 132 2.37 5.77 0.17
CA MET A 132 1.79 5.03 1.29
C MET A 132 0.30 4.71 1.06
N ASP A 133 -0.35 5.43 0.13
CA ASP A 133 -1.70 5.14 -0.34
C ASP A 133 -1.68 3.97 -1.34
N VAL A 134 -1.70 2.75 -0.81
CA VAL A 134 -1.66 1.50 -1.60
C VAL A 134 -2.85 1.41 -2.56
N GLU A 135 -3.96 2.05 -2.22
CA GLU A 135 -5.14 2.18 -3.05
C GLU A 135 -4.85 2.91 -4.38
N THR A 136 -3.94 3.89 -4.39
CA THR A 136 -3.42 4.49 -5.63
C THR A 136 -2.53 3.50 -6.39
N ASP A 137 -1.60 2.87 -5.67
CA ASP A 137 -0.59 1.97 -6.25
C ASP A 137 -1.22 0.80 -7.01
N VAL A 138 -2.24 0.15 -6.45
CA VAL A 138 -2.87 -0.99 -7.12
C VAL A 138 -3.69 -0.62 -8.36
N VAL A 139 -4.02 0.66 -8.54
CA VAL A 139 -4.75 1.14 -9.72
C VAL A 139 -3.80 1.61 -10.81
N ILE A 140 -2.79 2.42 -10.47
CA ILE A 140 -1.91 3.10 -11.44
C ILE A 140 -0.41 2.95 -11.16
N GLY A 141 0.00 2.09 -10.24
CA GLY A 141 1.38 1.95 -9.81
C GLY A 141 2.34 1.56 -10.94
N SER A 142 1.92 0.72 -11.89
CA SER A 142 2.76 0.35 -13.05
C SER A 142 3.05 1.56 -13.95
N TYR A 143 2.06 2.44 -14.13
CA TYR A 143 2.27 3.72 -14.81
C TYR A 143 3.23 4.63 -14.03
N LEU A 144 3.03 4.77 -12.71
CA LEU A 144 3.87 5.63 -11.87
C LEU A 144 5.32 5.13 -11.82
N LYS A 145 5.54 3.80 -11.75
CA LYS A 145 6.86 3.18 -11.86
C LYS A 145 7.54 3.57 -13.17
N LYS A 146 6.86 3.44 -14.30
CA LYS A 146 7.44 3.81 -15.61
C LYS A 146 7.71 5.31 -15.73
N LEU A 147 6.85 6.15 -15.16
CA LEU A 147 7.06 7.59 -15.11
C LEU A 147 8.30 7.95 -14.26
N GLY A 148 8.51 7.26 -13.14
CA GLY A 148 9.70 7.38 -12.32
C GLY A 148 10.96 7.03 -13.10
N ASP A 149 10.97 5.85 -13.74
CA ASP A 149 12.08 5.41 -14.60
C ASP A 149 12.43 6.44 -15.69
N GLN A 150 11.41 7.03 -16.33
CA GLN A 150 11.58 8.04 -17.38
C GLN A 150 12.17 9.36 -16.86
N ASN A 151 11.86 9.74 -15.63
CA ASN A 151 12.36 10.97 -15.00
C ASN A 151 13.65 10.76 -14.20
N GLY A 152 14.19 9.53 -14.18
CA GLY A 152 15.40 9.18 -13.44
C GLY A 152 15.21 9.17 -11.92
N VAL A 153 14.00 8.88 -11.44
CA VAL A 153 13.66 8.88 -10.01
C VAL A 153 12.96 7.60 -9.59
N ILE A 154 13.18 7.19 -8.34
CA ILE A 154 12.48 6.05 -7.73
C ILE A 154 11.04 6.43 -7.34
N TYR A 155 10.10 5.65 -7.87
CA TYR A 155 8.76 5.46 -7.32
C TYR A 155 8.74 4.15 -6.52
N THR A 156 8.11 4.12 -5.34
CA THR A 156 7.98 2.89 -4.55
C THR A 156 6.80 2.98 -3.58
N GLY A 157 6.21 1.83 -3.25
CA GLY A 157 5.42 1.68 -2.03
C GLY A 157 6.29 1.72 -0.78
N SER A 158 5.67 1.66 0.40
CA SER A 158 6.34 1.86 1.69
C SER A 158 6.71 0.57 2.42
N ALA A 159 7.84 0.57 3.13
CA ALA A 159 8.11 -0.36 4.23
C ALA A 159 7.10 -0.15 5.38
N GLY A 160 6.97 -1.16 6.24
CA GLY A 160 6.11 -1.14 7.42
C GLY A 160 4.63 -1.39 7.16
N ASP A 161 4.12 -1.10 5.97
CA ASP A 161 2.85 -1.67 5.52
C ASP A 161 3.06 -3.13 5.12
N GLU A 162 2.03 -3.96 5.22
CA GLU A 162 2.15 -5.39 4.99
C GLU A 162 2.78 -5.74 3.63
N PRO A 163 2.39 -5.12 2.49
CA PRO A 163 3.02 -5.39 1.19
C PRO A 163 4.52 -5.15 1.19
N GLY A 164 4.99 -4.02 1.71
CA GLY A 164 6.43 -3.71 1.76
C GLY A 164 7.18 -4.58 2.77
N ALA A 165 6.58 -4.86 3.93
CA ALA A 165 7.20 -5.69 4.96
C ALA A 165 7.43 -7.14 4.48
N VAL A 166 6.49 -7.70 3.71
CA VAL A 166 6.62 -9.08 3.22
C VAL A 166 7.67 -9.22 2.11
N MET A 167 7.99 -8.13 1.40
CA MET A 167 9.06 -8.14 0.40
C MET A 167 10.43 -8.44 1.00
N GLU A 168 10.66 -8.16 2.29
CA GLU A 168 11.88 -8.57 2.99
C GLU A 168 12.02 -10.10 3.01
N LEU A 169 10.93 -10.80 3.34
CA LEU A 169 10.89 -12.28 3.38
C LEU A 169 10.93 -12.88 1.98
N TYR A 170 10.16 -12.31 1.05
CA TYR A 170 10.12 -12.75 -0.35
C TYR A 170 11.50 -12.66 -1.01
N SER A 171 12.16 -11.50 -0.88
CA SER A 171 13.48 -11.26 -1.47
C SER A 171 14.53 -12.18 -0.85
N PHE A 172 14.50 -12.37 0.47
CA PHE A 172 15.39 -13.30 1.18
C PHE A 172 15.21 -14.74 0.69
N ALA A 173 13.98 -15.25 0.65
CA ALA A 173 13.68 -16.61 0.20
C ALA A 173 14.17 -16.87 -1.23
N ARG A 174 13.87 -15.94 -2.14
CA ARG A 174 14.31 -16.00 -3.54
C ARG A 174 15.83 -15.94 -3.68
N ALA A 175 16.50 -15.07 -2.93
CA ALA A 175 17.96 -14.95 -2.95
C ALA A 175 18.67 -16.22 -2.45
N MET A 176 18.07 -16.97 -1.52
CA MET A 176 18.56 -18.28 -1.09
C MET A 176 18.30 -19.41 -2.10
N GLY A 177 17.58 -19.15 -3.20
CA GLY A 177 17.23 -20.16 -4.20
C GLY A 177 16.00 -20.99 -3.84
N MET A 178 15.18 -20.56 -2.88
CA MET A 178 13.91 -21.22 -2.56
C MET A 178 12.78 -20.78 -3.50
N THR A 179 11.78 -21.64 -3.67
CA THR A 179 10.52 -21.28 -4.35
C THR A 179 9.56 -20.70 -3.34
N VAL A 180 8.97 -19.54 -3.62
CA VAL A 180 7.90 -18.96 -2.78
C VAL A 180 6.57 -19.50 -3.30
N GLU A 181 5.94 -20.37 -2.52
CA GLU A 181 4.68 -21.02 -2.88
C GLU A 181 3.47 -20.20 -2.44
N VAL A 182 3.58 -19.53 -1.27
CA VAL A 182 2.55 -18.61 -0.76
C VAL A 182 3.20 -17.38 -0.15
N MET A 183 2.61 -16.21 -0.36
CA MET A 183 3.00 -14.95 0.26
C MET A 183 1.76 -14.28 0.86
N GLY A 184 1.85 -13.70 2.05
CA GLY A 184 0.65 -13.17 2.67
C GLY A 184 0.82 -12.39 3.96
N LYS A 185 -0.34 -12.05 4.54
CA LYS A 185 -0.47 -11.32 5.81
C LYS A 185 -1.46 -11.96 6.78
N GLY A 186 -1.31 -11.64 8.06
CA GLY A 186 -2.34 -11.89 9.06
C GLY A 186 -3.41 -10.81 9.12
N LYS A 187 -4.59 -11.15 9.61
CA LYS A 187 -5.72 -10.24 9.87
C LYS A 187 -6.37 -10.58 11.20
N ASN A 188 -6.54 -9.59 12.09
CA ASN A 188 -7.20 -9.80 13.39
C ASN A 188 -8.65 -9.33 13.46
N ASN A 189 -9.09 -8.45 12.55
CA ASN A 189 -10.50 -8.07 12.48
C ASN A 189 -11.27 -9.21 11.83
N LYS A 190 -12.29 -9.73 12.52
CA LYS A 190 -13.25 -10.65 11.89
C LYS A 190 -13.84 -9.96 10.65
N LEU A 191 -13.88 -10.70 9.55
CA LEU A 191 -14.46 -10.22 8.30
C LEU A 191 -15.96 -9.98 8.50
N ASP A 192 -16.39 -8.77 8.17
CA ASP A 192 -17.77 -8.32 8.30
C ASP A 192 -18.15 -7.53 7.05
N TYR A 193 -18.68 -8.22 6.05
CA TYR A 193 -19.11 -7.59 4.80
C TYR A 193 -20.29 -6.62 4.99
N ASP A 194 -21.00 -6.70 6.12
CA ASP A 194 -22.19 -5.88 6.38
C ASP A 194 -21.85 -4.60 7.15
N CYS A 195 -20.58 -4.44 7.55
CA CYS A 195 -20.15 -3.23 8.22
C CYS A 195 -20.21 -2.00 7.31
N ASN A 196 -20.48 -0.87 7.94
CA ASN A 196 -20.56 0.43 7.31
C ASN A 196 -20.07 1.50 8.31
N PRO A 197 -19.85 2.76 7.87
CA PRO A 197 -19.36 3.81 8.75
C PRO A 197 -20.18 4.01 10.03
N ASP A 198 -21.50 3.80 10.01
CA ASP A 198 -22.35 3.95 11.19
C ASP A 198 -22.15 2.79 12.17
N SER A 199 -22.11 1.55 11.66
CA SER A 199 -21.98 0.35 12.51
C SER A 199 -20.63 0.27 13.22
N VAL A 200 -19.60 0.93 12.68
CA VAL A 200 -18.24 0.94 13.26
C VAL A 200 -17.89 2.25 13.97
N LEU A 201 -18.79 3.24 13.98
CA LEU A 201 -18.51 4.61 14.45
C LEU A 201 -18.00 4.65 15.90
N GLU A 202 -18.62 3.89 16.79
CA GLU A 202 -18.24 3.85 18.21
C GLU A 202 -16.80 3.34 18.38
N GLU A 203 -16.46 2.23 17.74
CA GLU A 203 -15.11 1.67 17.78
C GLU A 203 -14.10 2.61 17.12
N ALA A 204 -14.43 3.18 15.96
CA ALA A 204 -13.57 4.12 15.25
C ALA A 204 -13.24 5.35 16.10
N THR A 205 -14.25 5.90 16.81
CA THR A 205 -14.08 7.03 17.73
C THR A 205 -13.15 6.65 18.89
N ARG A 206 -13.37 5.50 19.53
CA ARG A 206 -12.49 5.00 20.61
C ARG A 206 -11.05 4.83 20.16
N ARG A 207 -10.84 4.36 18.93
CA ARG A 207 -9.52 4.14 18.32
C ARG A 207 -8.93 5.41 17.69
N LYS A 208 -9.65 6.55 17.73
CA LYS A 208 -9.26 7.83 17.12
C LYS A 208 -8.92 7.70 15.62
N MET A 209 -9.72 6.91 14.90
CA MET A 209 -9.54 6.64 13.47
C MET A 209 -10.80 6.96 12.68
N SER A 210 -10.66 7.09 11.35
CA SER A 210 -11.80 7.30 10.45
C SER A 210 -12.73 6.08 10.44
N PRO A 211 -14.06 6.27 10.56
CA PRO A 211 -15.03 5.18 10.41
C PRO A 211 -14.95 4.49 9.05
N ARG A 212 -14.70 5.23 7.97
CA ARG A 212 -14.52 4.64 6.64
C ARG A 212 -13.30 3.72 6.57
N MET A 213 -12.20 4.14 7.19
CA MET A 213 -10.98 3.32 7.26
C MET A 213 -11.19 2.07 8.12
N LEU A 214 -11.87 2.18 9.26
CA LEU A 214 -12.19 0.99 10.05
C LEU A 214 -13.14 0.04 9.30
N CYS A 215 -14.11 0.59 8.56
CA CYS A 215 -15.00 -0.18 7.72
C CYS A 215 -14.22 -0.94 6.64
N SER A 216 -13.28 -0.30 5.92
CA SER A 216 -12.48 -0.99 4.90
C SER A 216 -11.55 -2.07 5.47
N PHE A 217 -11.19 -1.97 6.76
CA PHE A 217 -10.47 -3.02 7.46
C PHE A 217 -11.39 -4.20 7.83
N LYS A 218 -12.63 -3.93 8.23
CA LYS A 218 -13.59 -4.97 8.64
C LYS A 218 -14.24 -5.68 7.46
N ASP A 219 -14.60 -4.96 6.39
CA ASP A 219 -15.18 -5.57 5.18
C ASP A 219 -14.16 -6.29 4.29
N GLY A 220 -12.87 -6.22 4.64
CA GLY A 220 -11.80 -6.94 3.97
C GLY A 220 -11.16 -6.18 2.82
N THR A 221 -11.71 -5.05 2.38
CA THR A 221 -11.19 -4.28 1.25
C THR A 221 -9.69 -4.01 1.37
N LYS A 222 -9.21 -3.56 2.54
CA LYS A 222 -7.80 -3.23 2.71
C LYS A 222 -6.89 -4.46 2.51
N THR A 223 -7.32 -5.62 3.00
CA THR A 223 -6.61 -6.89 2.78
C THR A 223 -6.49 -7.20 1.30
N MET A 224 -7.54 -6.97 0.52
CA MET A 224 -7.54 -7.24 -0.93
C MET A 224 -6.63 -6.27 -1.69
N VAL A 225 -6.59 -5.00 -1.27
CA VAL A 225 -5.68 -3.98 -1.80
C VAL A 225 -4.22 -4.40 -1.53
N GLU A 226 -3.87 -4.75 -0.30
CA GLU A 226 -2.50 -5.14 0.05
C GLU A 226 -2.06 -6.43 -0.67
N MET A 227 -2.93 -7.45 -0.74
CA MET A 227 -2.66 -8.67 -1.51
C MET A 227 -2.46 -8.37 -3.00
N THR A 228 -3.20 -7.39 -3.55
CA THR A 228 -3.05 -6.97 -4.95
C THR A 228 -1.70 -6.30 -5.17
N ALA A 229 -1.23 -5.46 -4.23
CA ALA A 229 0.11 -4.87 -4.30
C ALA A 229 1.20 -5.95 -4.24
N MET A 230 1.08 -6.94 -3.35
CA MET A 230 1.99 -8.10 -3.29
C MET A 230 1.99 -8.88 -4.61
N SER A 231 0.81 -9.14 -5.18
CA SER A 231 0.63 -9.84 -6.45
C SER A 231 1.31 -9.08 -7.59
N ASN A 232 1.01 -7.79 -7.72
CA ASN A 232 1.54 -6.95 -8.77
C ASN A 232 3.06 -6.78 -8.68
N ALA A 233 3.66 -6.86 -7.48
CA ALA A 233 5.11 -6.77 -7.30
C ALA A 233 5.87 -8.07 -7.55
N THR A 234 5.20 -9.23 -7.52
CA THR A 234 5.87 -10.55 -7.50
C THR A 234 5.46 -11.49 -8.61
N GLY A 235 4.30 -11.27 -9.23
CA GLY A 235 3.70 -12.20 -10.19
C GLY A 235 2.90 -13.34 -9.54
N LEU A 236 2.90 -13.44 -8.21
CA LEU A 236 2.03 -14.35 -7.48
C LEU A 236 0.57 -13.91 -7.66
N ILE A 237 -0.39 -14.84 -7.67
CA ILE A 237 -1.81 -14.55 -7.97
C ILE A 237 -2.74 -15.06 -6.87
N PRO A 238 -3.97 -14.54 -6.73
CA PRO A 238 -4.95 -15.19 -5.87
C PRO A 238 -5.32 -16.58 -6.43
N ASP A 239 -5.43 -17.59 -5.55
CA ASP A 239 -5.86 -18.94 -5.96
C ASP A 239 -7.35 -18.98 -6.35
N VAL A 240 -8.16 -18.17 -5.64
CA VAL A 240 -9.59 -17.97 -5.86
C VAL A 240 -9.94 -16.49 -5.71
N VAL A 241 -11.05 -16.05 -6.29
CA VAL A 241 -11.54 -14.67 -6.10
C VAL A 241 -11.71 -14.37 -4.62
N GLY A 242 -11.06 -13.32 -4.13
CA GLY A 242 -11.09 -12.89 -2.74
C GLY A 242 -10.08 -13.57 -1.81
N GLY A 243 -9.32 -14.56 -2.29
CA GLY A 243 -8.49 -15.41 -1.42
C GLY A 243 -9.32 -16.39 -0.59
N HIS A 244 -8.67 -17.39 0.00
CA HIS A 244 -9.32 -18.38 0.85
C HIS A 244 -9.57 -17.87 2.27
N GLY A 245 -8.68 -17.05 2.82
CA GLY A 245 -8.82 -16.51 4.17
C GLY A 245 -8.95 -17.56 5.29
N PRO A 246 -8.11 -18.63 5.35
CA PRO A 246 -8.22 -19.63 6.41
C PRO A 246 -7.99 -19.01 7.80
N GLU A 247 -8.53 -19.66 8.83
CA GLU A 247 -8.18 -19.35 10.22
C GLU A 247 -6.85 -20.03 10.60
N ALA A 248 -6.02 -19.34 11.39
CA ALA A 248 -4.84 -19.96 11.99
C ALA A 248 -4.50 -19.36 13.37
N SER A 249 -3.96 -20.20 14.25
CA SER A 249 -3.59 -19.81 15.61
C SER A 249 -2.24 -19.10 15.66
N PRO A 250 -2.08 -18.03 16.46
CA PRO A 250 -0.76 -17.46 16.74
C PRO A 250 0.21 -18.45 17.39
N LYS A 251 -0.26 -19.44 18.15
CA LYS A 251 0.57 -20.30 19.01
C LYS A 251 1.49 -21.25 18.22
N ASP A 252 1.06 -21.72 17.05
CA ASP A 252 1.80 -22.67 16.20
C ASP A 252 1.77 -22.27 14.72
N ARG A 253 1.61 -20.97 14.46
CA ARG A 253 1.34 -20.38 13.14
C ARG A 253 2.17 -20.97 12.00
N CYS A 254 3.50 -21.05 12.11
CA CYS A 254 4.31 -21.54 10.99
C CYS A 254 4.02 -23.01 10.66
N ALA A 255 3.88 -23.87 11.69
CA ALA A 255 3.59 -25.29 11.48
C ALA A 255 2.17 -25.49 10.90
N GLU A 256 1.21 -24.70 11.35
CA GLU A 256 -0.17 -24.74 10.87
C GLU A 256 -0.27 -24.26 9.41
N LEU A 257 0.38 -23.13 9.07
CA LEU A 257 0.43 -22.62 7.70
C LEU A 257 1.12 -23.58 6.73
N ASN A 258 2.18 -24.29 7.16
CA ASN A 258 2.81 -25.35 6.37
C ASN A 258 1.82 -26.45 5.95
N GLN A 259 0.79 -26.73 6.76
CA GLN A 259 -0.23 -27.74 6.44
C GLN A 259 -1.38 -27.15 5.62
N ILE A 260 -1.92 -26.00 6.05
CA ILE A 260 -3.05 -25.34 5.39
C ILE A 260 -2.74 -25.07 3.92
N PHE A 261 -1.55 -24.56 3.62
CA PHE A 261 -1.17 -24.14 2.27
C PHE A 261 -0.62 -25.25 1.36
N LYS A 262 -0.81 -26.51 1.74
CA LYS A 262 -0.64 -27.60 0.78
C LYS A 262 -1.69 -27.52 -0.33
N LEU A 263 -1.44 -28.23 -1.42
CA LEU A 263 -2.45 -28.43 -2.44
C LEU A 263 -3.58 -29.32 -1.90
N LYS A 264 -4.78 -29.20 -2.47
CA LYS A 264 -5.93 -30.05 -2.10
C LYS A 264 -5.65 -31.54 -2.22
N GLN A 265 -4.89 -31.94 -3.23
CA GLN A 265 -4.46 -33.35 -3.40
C GLN A 265 -3.56 -33.85 -2.26
N ASP A 266 -2.89 -32.93 -1.56
CA ASP A 266 -1.98 -33.20 -0.44
C ASP A 266 -2.61 -32.85 0.92
N GLY A 267 -3.93 -32.64 0.95
CA GLY A 267 -4.71 -32.38 2.17
C GLY A 267 -4.77 -30.91 2.62
N GLY A 268 -4.26 -29.96 1.82
CA GLY A 268 -4.39 -28.53 2.09
C GLY A 268 -5.58 -27.88 1.37
N ILE A 269 -5.57 -26.55 1.25
CA ILE A 269 -6.70 -25.77 0.71
C ILE A 269 -6.50 -25.29 -0.73
N LEU A 270 -5.25 -25.25 -1.21
CA LEU A 270 -4.91 -24.57 -2.46
C LEU A 270 -5.14 -25.44 -3.70
N ASN A 271 -5.59 -24.83 -4.80
CA ASN A 271 -5.64 -25.49 -6.09
C ASN A 271 -4.27 -25.46 -6.80
N LYS A 272 -3.45 -24.45 -6.53
CA LYS A 272 -2.08 -24.28 -7.03
C LYS A 272 -1.22 -23.50 -6.02
N HIS A 273 0.09 -23.64 -6.15
CA HIS A 273 1.05 -22.75 -5.50
C HIS A 273 1.40 -21.55 -6.39
N GLY A 274 2.26 -20.67 -5.90
CA GLY A 274 2.57 -19.39 -6.54
C GLY A 274 1.51 -18.33 -6.27
N VAL A 275 1.01 -18.26 -5.03
CA VAL A 275 -0.18 -17.49 -4.70
C VAL A 275 0.01 -16.43 -3.61
N VAL A 276 -0.81 -15.38 -3.67
CA VAL A 276 -1.01 -14.46 -2.54
C VAL A 276 -2.20 -14.91 -1.70
N GLU A 277 -2.09 -14.80 -0.37
CA GLU A 277 -3.16 -15.20 0.55
C GLU A 277 -3.21 -14.31 1.81
N TYR A 278 -4.32 -14.34 2.53
CA TYR A 278 -4.42 -13.78 3.88
C TYR A 278 -4.90 -14.83 4.88
N VAL A 279 -4.61 -14.60 6.15
CA VAL A 279 -4.97 -15.53 7.23
C VAL A 279 -5.74 -14.78 8.30
N ASN A 280 -6.89 -15.32 8.71
CA ASN A 280 -7.63 -14.84 9.87
C ASN A 280 -6.92 -15.33 11.14
N GLY A 281 -6.23 -14.42 11.82
CA GLY A 281 -5.32 -14.70 12.91
C GLY A 281 -3.90 -14.24 12.59
N ILE A 282 -2.96 -14.67 13.42
CA ILE A 282 -1.50 -14.45 13.35
C ILE A 282 -1.00 -12.99 13.36
N ALA A 283 -1.82 -11.98 13.04
CA ALA A 283 -1.41 -10.57 13.03
C ALA A 283 -1.01 -10.05 14.44
N PRO A 284 -0.14 -9.01 14.51
CA PRO A 284 0.49 -8.31 13.38
C PRO A 284 1.59 -9.15 12.74
N GLY A 285 1.76 -9.00 11.42
CA GLY A 285 2.86 -9.62 10.70
C GLY A 285 2.50 -10.20 9.33
N VAL A 286 3.53 -10.69 8.68
CA VAL A 286 3.52 -11.17 7.30
C VAL A 286 4.32 -12.46 7.17
N PHE A 287 4.03 -13.23 6.13
CA PHE A 287 4.65 -14.54 5.92
C PHE A 287 4.95 -14.83 4.46
N VAL A 288 5.91 -15.73 4.26
CA VAL A 288 6.07 -16.49 3.02
C VAL A 288 6.19 -17.97 3.36
N THR A 289 5.56 -18.83 2.59
CA THR A 289 5.70 -20.29 2.68
C THR A 289 6.50 -20.75 1.47
N VAL A 290 7.61 -21.43 1.73
CA VAL A 290 8.60 -21.80 0.71
C VAL A 290 8.75 -23.30 0.55
N SER A 291 9.26 -23.70 -0.60
CA SER A 291 9.61 -25.09 -0.93
C SER A 291 10.99 -25.17 -1.60
N THR A 292 11.51 -26.39 -1.68
CA THR A 292 12.70 -26.73 -2.47
C THR A 292 12.61 -28.18 -2.96
N PRO A 293 13.06 -28.48 -4.19
CA PRO A 293 13.19 -29.86 -4.65
C PRO A 293 14.49 -30.52 -4.18
N ASN A 294 15.40 -29.77 -3.55
CA ASN A 294 16.71 -30.30 -3.12
C ASN A 294 16.57 -31.03 -1.77
N GLU A 295 16.83 -32.35 -1.77
CA GLU A 295 16.69 -33.21 -0.60
C GLU A 295 17.62 -32.81 0.57
N GLU A 296 18.85 -32.37 0.28
CA GLU A 296 19.78 -31.91 1.33
C GLU A 296 19.26 -30.64 1.99
N ILE A 297 18.75 -29.69 1.21
CA ILE A 297 18.16 -28.46 1.77
C ILE A 297 16.88 -28.80 2.56
N ALA A 298 16.04 -29.70 2.08
CA ALA A 298 14.86 -30.17 2.82
C ALA A 298 15.24 -30.80 4.16
N TYR A 299 16.29 -31.64 4.18
CA TYR A 299 16.87 -32.20 5.40
C TYR A 299 17.38 -31.10 6.34
N GLN A 300 18.12 -30.11 5.84
CA GLN A 300 18.63 -28.99 6.64
C GLN A 300 17.50 -28.14 7.22
N MET A 301 16.42 -27.89 6.47
CA MET A 301 15.25 -27.18 6.98
C MET A 301 14.63 -27.93 8.16
N GLN A 302 14.50 -29.25 8.06
CA GLN A 302 14.04 -30.08 9.17
C GLN A 302 15.02 -30.07 10.36
N TYR A 303 16.33 -30.19 10.10
CA TYR A 303 17.39 -30.12 11.11
C TYR A 303 17.37 -28.78 11.87
N HIS A 304 17.10 -27.68 11.16
CA HIS A 304 16.90 -26.34 11.73
C HIS A 304 15.51 -26.12 12.32
N SER A 305 14.74 -27.19 12.56
CA SER A 305 13.43 -27.14 13.24
C SER A 305 12.37 -26.30 12.52
N MET A 306 12.48 -26.14 11.21
CA MET A 306 11.46 -25.44 10.41
C MET A 306 10.19 -26.28 10.18
N GLY A 307 10.26 -27.58 10.45
CA GLY A 307 9.17 -28.54 10.27
C GLY A 307 9.51 -29.64 9.26
N PRO A 308 8.60 -30.62 9.08
CA PRO A 308 8.88 -31.83 8.29
C PRO A 308 8.85 -31.60 6.76
N GLY A 309 8.47 -30.42 6.29
CA GLY A 309 8.26 -30.15 4.87
C GLY A 309 6.94 -30.71 4.31
N PRO A 310 6.74 -30.65 2.98
CA PRO A 310 7.63 -30.04 1.99
C PRO A 310 7.53 -28.52 1.94
N LEU A 311 6.70 -27.92 2.80
CA LEU A 311 6.51 -26.49 2.92
C LEU A 311 7.07 -25.99 4.27
N TRP A 312 7.69 -24.81 4.24
CA TRP A 312 8.23 -24.14 5.42
C TRP A 312 7.89 -22.65 5.42
N THR A 313 7.24 -22.16 6.47
CA THR A 313 6.85 -20.76 6.60
C THR A 313 7.93 -19.93 7.30
N LEU A 314 8.34 -18.85 6.66
CA LEU A 314 9.10 -17.75 7.26
C LEU A 314 8.12 -16.65 7.68
N TYR A 315 8.30 -16.12 8.89
CA TYR A 315 7.35 -15.21 9.51
C TYR A 315 8.02 -13.97 10.10
N ARG A 316 7.50 -12.79 9.78
CA ARG A 316 7.87 -11.51 10.42
C ARG A 316 6.74 -11.10 11.36
N PRO A 317 6.91 -11.18 12.69
CA PRO A 317 5.85 -11.00 13.69
C PRO A 317 5.52 -9.53 14.00
N TYR A 318 5.88 -8.61 13.11
CA TYR A 318 5.66 -7.18 13.28
C TYR A 318 5.71 -6.45 11.95
N HIS A 319 5.07 -5.29 11.94
CA HIS A 319 5.24 -4.25 10.95
C HIS A 319 4.76 -2.94 11.60
N LEU A 320 5.50 -1.85 11.44
CA LEU A 320 5.27 -0.59 12.18
C LEU A 320 4.72 0.52 11.27
N CYS A 321 4.15 0.16 10.12
CA CYS A 321 3.47 1.05 9.19
C CYS A 321 4.28 2.32 8.91
N ASN A 322 3.70 3.49 9.21
CA ASN A 322 4.27 4.81 8.97
C ASN A 322 5.60 5.07 9.71
N LEU A 323 5.96 4.26 10.71
CA LEU A 323 7.24 4.39 11.42
C LEU A 323 8.41 3.76 10.64
N GLU A 324 8.14 2.82 9.71
CA GLU A 324 9.20 2.25 8.85
C GLU A 324 9.31 2.99 7.51
N THR A 325 8.30 3.77 7.10
CA THR A 325 8.31 4.54 5.84
C THR A 325 9.57 5.40 5.65
N PRO A 326 10.11 6.11 6.66
CA PRO A 326 11.34 6.88 6.49
C PRO A 326 12.54 6.02 6.03
N LEU A 327 12.58 4.73 6.37
CA LEU A 327 13.62 3.82 5.90
C LEU A 327 13.51 3.52 4.41
N THR A 328 12.30 3.57 3.84
CA THR A 328 12.09 3.49 2.38
C THR A 328 12.62 4.74 1.69
N VAL A 329 12.40 5.92 2.26
CA VAL A 329 12.96 7.19 1.74
C VAL A 329 14.47 7.11 1.71
N ALA A 330 15.08 6.69 2.83
CA ALA A 330 16.53 6.53 2.93
C ALA A 330 17.07 5.51 1.91
N LYS A 331 16.39 4.36 1.74
CA LYS A 331 16.75 3.35 0.74
C LYS A 331 16.67 3.89 -0.70
N ALA A 332 15.61 4.62 -1.05
CA ALA A 332 15.44 5.20 -2.38
C ALA A 332 16.55 6.21 -2.73
N ILE A 333 16.98 7.02 -1.76
CA ILE A 333 17.99 8.06 -1.98
C ILE A 333 19.42 7.52 -1.93
N LEU A 334 19.73 6.70 -0.92
CA LEU A 334 21.11 6.27 -0.65
C LEU A 334 21.51 5.03 -1.44
N ASP A 335 20.55 4.12 -1.65
CA ASP A 335 20.79 2.84 -2.31
C ASP A 335 20.23 2.81 -3.74
N HIS A 336 19.46 3.84 -4.14
CA HIS A 336 18.76 3.89 -5.42
C HIS A 336 17.87 2.67 -5.67
N GLU A 337 17.26 2.15 -4.59
CA GLU A 337 16.45 0.94 -4.62
C GLU A 337 15.03 1.20 -4.08
N PRO A 338 13.99 0.66 -4.73
CA PRO A 338 12.63 0.68 -4.19
C PRO A 338 12.47 -0.33 -3.04
N THR A 339 11.44 -0.16 -2.22
CA THR A 339 10.99 -1.18 -1.25
C THR A 339 10.05 -2.18 -1.91
N ILE A 340 9.03 -1.69 -2.60
CA ILE A 340 8.07 -2.50 -3.37
C ILE A 340 7.61 -1.67 -4.56
N VAL A 341 7.63 -2.28 -5.74
CA VAL A 341 7.11 -1.70 -6.97
C VAL A 341 6.37 -2.77 -7.76
N PRO A 342 5.31 -2.43 -8.49
CA PRO A 342 4.68 -3.36 -9.39
C PRO A 342 5.63 -3.74 -10.55
N LEU A 343 5.39 -4.92 -11.10
CA LEU A 343 5.97 -5.38 -12.36
C LEU A 343 5.43 -4.56 -13.54
N ASP A 344 5.84 -4.93 -14.75
CA ASP A 344 5.41 -4.31 -16.01
C ASP A 344 3.97 -4.69 -16.36
N GLY A 345 3.02 -4.06 -15.66
CA GLY A 345 1.58 -4.20 -15.83
C GLY A 345 0.90 -4.90 -14.65
N PRO A 346 -0.42 -4.70 -14.46
CA PRO A 346 -1.17 -5.37 -13.39
C PRO A 346 -1.19 -6.90 -13.57
N VAL A 347 -0.91 -7.62 -12.49
CA VAL A 347 -1.04 -9.08 -12.38
C VAL A 347 -2.39 -9.46 -11.79
N SER A 348 -2.86 -8.68 -10.84
CA SER A 348 -4.17 -8.77 -10.19
C SER A 348 -4.85 -7.41 -10.10
N GLU A 349 -6.16 -7.44 -9.90
CA GLU A 349 -7.00 -6.25 -9.75
C GLU A 349 -7.86 -6.37 -8.49
N VAL A 350 -8.05 -5.24 -7.81
CA VAL A 350 -9.10 -5.12 -6.79
C VAL A 350 -10.42 -4.86 -7.52
N ILE A 351 -11.37 -5.77 -7.42
CA ILE A 351 -12.66 -5.72 -8.09
C ILE A 351 -13.79 -5.33 -7.14
N THR A 352 -14.86 -4.77 -7.70
CA THR A 352 -15.98 -4.20 -6.92
C THR A 352 -17.08 -5.24 -6.65
N VAL A 353 -17.47 -5.40 -5.39
CA VAL A 353 -18.62 -6.21 -4.97
C VAL A 353 -19.72 -5.32 -4.38
N ALA A 354 -20.99 -5.58 -4.73
CA ALA A 354 -22.13 -4.93 -4.09
C ALA A 354 -22.25 -5.34 -2.62
N LYS A 355 -22.22 -4.38 -1.70
CA LYS A 355 -22.38 -4.60 -0.25
C LYS A 355 -23.86 -4.73 0.15
N THR A 356 -24.74 -4.08 -0.61
CA THR A 356 -26.19 -4.10 -0.45
C THR A 356 -26.86 -4.40 -1.79
N ASP A 357 -28.18 -4.58 -1.80
CA ASP A 357 -28.93 -4.54 -3.06
C ASP A 357 -28.85 -3.11 -3.63
N LEU A 358 -28.39 -2.98 -4.87
CA LEU A 358 -28.22 -1.70 -5.56
C LEU A 358 -29.23 -1.57 -6.70
N LYS A 359 -29.74 -0.37 -6.91
CA LYS A 359 -30.74 -0.07 -7.95
C LYS A 359 -30.17 0.76 -9.09
N ALA A 360 -30.66 0.55 -10.31
CA ALA A 360 -30.36 1.43 -11.43
C ALA A 360 -30.68 2.89 -11.07
N GLY A 361 -29.77 3.80 -11.42
CA GLY A 361 -29.83 5.21 -11.05
C GLY A 361 -29.21 5.56 -9.69
N GLN A 362 -28.97 4.58 -8.81
CA GLN A 362 -28.36 4.81 -7.49
C GLN A 362 -26.87 5.19 -7.60
N THR A 363 -26.41 6.13 -6.79
CA THR A 363 -24.98 6.45 -6.63
C THR A 363 -24.31 5.49 -5.63
N ILE A 364 -23.06 5.12 -5.91
CA ILE A 364 -22.24 4.32 -5.00
C ILE A 364 -21.11 5.16 -4.41
N ASP A 365 -20.58 4.76 -3.25
CA ASP A 365 -19.81 5.66 -2.38
C ASP A 365 -18.33 5.28 -2.20
N GLY A 366 -17.88 4.16 -2.76
CA GLY A 366 -16.48 3.73 -2.79
C GLY A 366 -15.97 3.12 -1.49
N ILE A 367 -14.64 3.09 -1.34
CA ILE A 367 -13.91 2.35 -0.29
C ILE A 367 -14.39 2.70 1.12
N GLY A 368 -14.68 1.67 1.93
CA GLY A 368 -15.09 1.81 3.33
C GLY A 368 -16.46 2.46 3.51
N GLY A 369 -17.27 2.47 2.46
CA GLY A 369 -18.62 3.02 2.43
C GLY A 369 -19.71 1.99 2.74
N TYR A 370 -20.93 2.36 2.40
CA TYR A 370 -22.16 1.60 2.62
C TYR A 370 -22.54 0.68 1.44
N THR A 371 -22.11 1.01 0.21
CA THR A 371 -22.72 0.40 -0.99
C THR A 371 -21.91 -0.73 -1.60
N THR A 372 -20.59 -0.73 -1.42
CA THR A 372 -19.66 -1.67 -2.08
C THR A 372 -18.47 -2.00 -1.19
N TYR A 373 -17.76 -3.09 -1.50
CA TYR A 373 -16.46 -3.44 -0.93
C TYR A 373 -15.55 -4.07 -2.00
N GLY A 374 -14.26 -4.20 -1.73
CA GLY A 374 -13.27 -4.75 -2.65
C GLY A 374 -13.05 -6.25 -2.47
N SER A 375 -12.84 -6.97 -3.58
CA SER A 375 -12.31 -8.33 -3.64
C SER A 375 -11.08 -8.36 -4.57
N ILE A 376 -10.31 -9.46 -4.63
CA ILE A 376 -9.15 -9.61 -5.52
C ILE A 376 -9.42 -10.69 -6.57
N THR A 377 -8.99 -10.47 -7.82
CA THR A 377 -8.87 -11.51 -8.84
C THR A 377 -7.65 -11.24 -9.74
N THR A 378 -7.27 -12.21 -10.56
CA THR A 378 -6.23 -11.99 -11.58
C THR A 378 -6.66 -10.92 -12.59
N ALA A 379 -5.70 -10.14 -13.11
CA ALA A 379 -5.97 -9.13 -14.13
C ALA A 379 -6.63 -9.74 -15.37
N GLU A 380 -6.17 -10.92 -15.80
CA GLU A 380 -6.76 -11.69 -16.90
C GLU A 380 -8.26 -11.93 -16.70
N ASP A 381 -8.67 -12.47 -15.55
CA ASP A 381 -10.07 -12.73 -15.23
C ASP A 381 -10.91 -11.45 -15.13
N CYS A 382 -10.33 -10.41 -14.52
CA CYS A 382 -10.94 -9.08 -14.43
C CYS A 382 -11.30 -8.54 -15.82
N TYR A 383 -10.35 -8.60 -16.76
CA TYR A 383 -10.53 -8.03 -18.09
C TYR A 383 -11.44 -8.88 -18.96
N ALA A 384 -11.33 -10.21 -18.88
CA ALA A 384 -12.18 -11.14 -19.62
C ALA A 384 -13.67 -10.99 -19.23
N LYS A 385 -13.95 -10.77 -17.95
CA LYS A 385 -15.33 -10.61 -17.43
C LYS A 385 -15.78 -9.17 -17.34
N GLY A 386 -14.89 -8.21 -17.58
CA GLY A 386 -15.18 -6.78 -17.50
C GLY A 386 -15.55 -6.31 -16.09
N TYR A 387 -14.92 -6.86 -15.04
CA TYR A 387 -15.14 -6.42 -13.67
C TYR A 387 -14.69 -4.97 -13.47
N VAL A 388 -15.36 -4.25 -12.56
CA VAL A 388 -15.01 -2.87 -12.25
C VAL A 388 -13.87 -2.84 -11.24
N VAL A 389 -12.72 -2.29 -11.64
CA VAL A 389 -11.60 -1.97 -10.75
C VAL A 389 -12.06 -0.99 -9.65
N TYR A 390 -11.93 -1.41 -8.40
CA TYR A 390 -12.61 -0.78 -7.28
C TYR A 390 -12.10 0.62 -6.94
N GLY A 391 -10.80 0.88 -7.12
CA GLY A 391 -10.23 2.21 -6.89
C GLY A 391 -10.77 3.30 -7.83
N LEU A 392 -11.46 2.92 -8.93
CA LEU A 392 -12.16 3.86 -9.81
C LEU A 392 -13.56 4.24 -9.31
N ILE A 393 -14.08 3.55 -8.28
CA ILE A 393 -15.38 3.86 -7.68
C ILE A 393 -15.26 5.07 -6.76
N ASN A 394 -16.10 6.06 -7.00
CA ASN A 394 -16.25 7.22 -6.14
C ASN A 394 -17.72 7.66 -6.04
N LYS A 395 -18.00 8.70 -5.25
CA LYS A 395 -19.36 9.23 -5.00
C LYS A 395 -20.14 9.65 -6.26
N ASN A 396 -19.46 9.92 -7.37
CA ASN A 396 -20.08 10.31 -8.64
C ASN A 396 -20.40 9.09 -9.52
N THR A 397 -19.95 7.89 -9.13
CA THR A 397 -20.27 6.66 -9.86
C THR A 397 -21.75 6.29 -9.67
N ARG A 398 -22.41 5.89 -10.77
CA ARG A 398 -23.84 5.55 -10.77
C ARG A 398 -24.09 4.15 -11.32
N MET A 399 -25.04 3.44 -10.73
CA MET A 399 -25.53 2.17 -11.27
C MET A 399 -26.36 2.39 -12.53
N LYS A 400 -26.07 1.63 -13.59
CA LYS A 400 -26.88 1.53 -14.81
C LYS A 400 -27.88 0.38 -14.75
N LYS A 401 -27.58 -0.65 -13.94
CA LYS A 401 -28.39 -1.86 -13.77
C LYS A 401 -28.56 -2.16 -12.29
N ASP A 402 -29.64 -2.86 -11.94
CA ASP A 402 -29.80 -3.41 -10.59
C ASP A 402 -28.70 -4.46 -10.31
N ALA A 403 -28.26 -4.54 -9.07
CA ALA A 403 -27.33 -5.56 -8.58
C ALA A 403 -27.80 -6.10 -7.24
N LYS A 404 -27.59 -7.40 -6.99
CA LYS A 404 -27.86 -8.01 -5.68
C LYS A 404 -26.67 -7.91 -4.76
N LYS A 405 -26.91 -7.86 -3.45
CA LYS A 405 -25.85 -8.00 -2.44
C LYS A 405 -24.96 -9.22 -2.76
N GLY A 406 -23.64 -9.02 -2.71
CA GLY A 406 -22.63 -10.03 -3.04
C GLY A 406 -22.32 -10.17 -4.53
N GLN A 407 -23.03 -9.48 -5.42
CA GLN A 407 -22.75 -9.53 -6.86
C GLN A 407 -21.50 -8.71 -7.20
N LEU A 408 -20.61 -9.30 -7.99
CA LEU A 408 -19.49 -8.60 -8.63
C LEU A 408 -20.02 -7.65 -9.70
N LEU A 409 -19.59 -6.39 -9.64
CA LEU A 409 -20.00 -5.36 -10.59
C LEU A 409 -19.10 -5.38 -11.82
N THR A 410 -19.73 -5.23 -12.99
CA THR A 410 -19.07 -5.12 -14.29
C THR A 410 -19.21 -3.72 -14.89
N LEU A 411 -18.33 -3.37 -15.83
CA LEU A 411 -18.29 -2.04 -16.46
C LEU A 411 -19.62 -1.66 -17.16
N ASP A 412 -20.39 -2.63 -17.65
CA ASP A 412 -21.71 -2.39 -18.25
C ASP A 412 -22.82 -2.18 -17.20
N MET A 413 -22.54 -2.41 -15.92
CA MET A 413 -23.47 -2.16 -14.81
C MET A 413 -23.30 -0.78 -14.17
N VAL A 414 -22.21 -0.05 -14.45
CA VAL A 414 -21.92 1.25 -13.82
C VAL A 414 -21.52 2.34 -14.81
N GLU A 415 -21.77 3.58 -14.44
CA GLU A 415 -21.25 4.79 -15.09
C GLU A 415 -20.18 5.38 -14.16
N LEU A 416 -18.91 5.21 -14.55
CA LEU A 416 -17.75 5.70 -13.81
C LEU A 416 -17.54 7.21 -14.02
N ASP A 417 -16.92 7.86 -13.05
CA ASP A 417 -16.51 9.26 -13.17
C ASP A 417 -15.22 9.39 -14.01
N THR A 418 -15.41 9.68 -15.29
CA THR A 418 -14.32 9.83 -16.27
C THR A 418 -13.56 11.17 -16.15
N THR A 419 -14.01 12.07 -15.28
CA THR A 419 -13.40 13.41 -15.14
C THR A 419 -12.13 13.39 -14.28
N THR A 420 -12.01 12.40 -13.40
CA THR A 420 -10.90 12.25 -12.46
C THR A 420 -9.55 12.01 -13.14
N GLN A 421 -8.47 12.49 -12.52
CA GLN A 421 -7.11 12.27 -12.97
C GLN A 421 -6.72 10.80 -12.80
N LEU A 422 -7.19 10.13 -11.75
CA LEU A 422 -7.00 8.69 -11.55
C LEU A 422 -7.55 7.88 -12.73
N TYR A 423 -8.78 8.15 -13.18
CA TYR A 423 -9.37 7.48 -14.33
C TYR A 423 -8.56 7.69 -15.61
N LYS A 424 -8.19 8.95 -15.89
CA LYS A 424 -7.39 9.29 -17.08
C LYS A 424 -6.03 8.62 -17.07
N THR A 425 -5.36 8.60 -15.91
CA THR A 425 -4.05 7.96 -15.74
C THR A 425 -4.16 6.45 -15.87
N ARG A 426 -5.20 5.84 -15.31
CA ARG A 426 -5.48 4.42 -15.50
C ARG A 426 -5.68 4.07 -16.98
N LYS A 427 -6.43 4.89 -17.72
CA LYS A 427 -6.60 4.71 -19.18
C LYS A 427 -5.25 4.75 -19.93
N LEU A 428 -4.34 5.65 -19.53
CA LEU A 428 -2.98 5.70 -20.09
C LEU A 428 -2.17 4.44 -19.73
N GLN A 429 -2.30 3.93 -18.50
CA GLN A 429 -1.68 2.67 -18.09
C GLN A 429 -2.18 1.50 -18.94
N ASP A 430 -3.49 1.37 -19.13
CA ASP A 430 -4.08 0.28 -19.91
C ASP A 430 -3.62 0.33 -21.38
N GLN A 431 -3.52 1.54 -21.95
CA GLN A 431 -2.93 1.75 -23.30
C GLN A 431 -1.46 1.38 -23.35
N MET A 432 -0.68 1.74 -22.33
CA MET A 432 0.76 1.49 -22.24
C MET A 432 1.10 0.00 -22.26
N TYR A 433 0.27 -0.83 -21.62
CA TYR A 433 0.48 -2.28 -21.54
C TYR A 433 -0.38 -3.09 -22.52
N ASN A 434 -1.27 -2.44 -23.27
CA ASN A 434 -2.21 -3.08 -24.20
C ASN A 434 -2.94 -4.27 -23.56
N ASN A 435 -3.37 -4.09 -22.32
CA ASN A 435 -3.86 -5.16 -21.45
C ASN A 435 -5.30 -5.60 -21.77
N GLY A 436 -5.99 -4.93 -22.69
CA GLY A 436 -7.36 -5.26 -23.11
C GLY A 436 -8.45 -4.82 -22.12
N TYR A 437 -8.11 -4.10 -21.05
CA TYR A 437 -9.10 -3.54 -20.14
C TYR A 437 -9.80 -2.32 -20.78
N LYS A 438 -11.06 -2.50 -21.17
CA LYS A 438 -11.81 -1.53 -21.99
C LYS A 438 -12.48 -0.45 -21.14
N LEU A 439 -11.68 0.43 -20.55
CA LEU A 439 -12.20 1.72 -20.06
C LEU A 439 -12.63 2.57 -21.27
N LEU A 440 -13.88 3.03 -21.26
CA LEU A 440 -14.51 3.79 -22.35
C LEU A 440 -13.81 5.13 -22.64
#